data_AF-A0A804NV74-F1
#
_entry.id   AF-A0A804NV74-F1
#
_cell.length_a   1.000
_cell.length_b   1.000
_cell.length_c   1.000
_cell.angle_alpha   90.00
_cell.angle_beta   90.00
_cell.angle_gamma   90.00
#
_symmetry.space_group_name_H-M   'P 1'
#
loop_
_entity.id
_entity.type
_entity.pdbx_description
1 polymer ?
#
loop_
_entity_poly.entity_id
_entity_poly.type
_entity_poly.pdbx_seq_one_letter_code
_entity_poly.pdbx_strand_id
1 'polypeptide(L)'
;MAEEMLISSWELHQGTSCQGVNWARYSLTDLRAVVACVGGHRLASLLRHLAVDYRSWSSGMPDLLLWRFLDERGGGEAKLVEVK
;
A
#
# COMPACT_ATOMS: atom_id res chain seq x y z
N MET A 1 -4.54 12.87 4.49
CA MET A 1 -5.20 12.51 3.21
C MET A 1 -5.02 11.05 2.78
N ALA A 2 -3.83 10.55 2.39
CA ALA A 2 -3.72 9.16 1.90
C ALA A 2 -4.04 8.10 2.97
N GLU A 3 -3.56 8.31 4.20
CA GLU A 3 -3.87 7.44 5.33
C GLU A 3 -5.36 7.51 5.74
N GLU A 4 -5.95 8.71 5.74
CA GLU A 4 -7.39 8.90 5.98
C GLU A 4 -8.23 8.13 4.95
N MET A 5 -7.87 8.20 3.65
CA MET A 5 -8.55 7.43 2.60
C MET A 5 -8.45 5.92 2.82
N LEU A 6 -7.28 5.43 3.27
CA LEU A 6 -7.11 4.02 3.64
C LEU A 6 -8.04 3.64 4.80
N ILE A 7 -8.05 4.43 5.87
CA ILE A 7 -8.87 4.16 7.07
C ILE A 7 -10.35 4.15 6.72
N SER A 8 -10.84 5.20 6.04
CA SER A 8 -12.25 5.27 5.63
C SER A 8 -12.65 4.12 4.72
N SER A 9 -11.80 3.75 3.75
CA SER A 9 -12.06 2.61 2.86
C SER A 9 -12.08 1.28 3.62
N TRP A 10 -11.17 1.11 4.58
CA TRP A 10 -11.13 -0.07 5.45
C TRP A 10 -12.44 -0.19 6.25
N GLU A 11 -12.84 0.86 6.96
CA GLU A 11 -14.04 0.87 7.81
C GLU A 11 -15.32 0.60 7.02
N LEU A 12 -15.42 1.14 5.79
CA LEU A 12 -16.62 0.99 4.96
C LEU A 12 -16.71 -0.36 4.25
N HIS A 13 -15.58 -1.04 3.99
CA HIS A 13 -15.55 -2.17 3.06
C HIS A 13 -14.92 -3.46 3.61
N GLN A 14 -14.38 -3.46 4.84
CA GLN A 14 -13.73 -4.64 5.42
C GLN A 14 -14.60 -5.91 5.24
N GLY A 15 -13.98 -6.97 4.69
CA GLY A 15 -14.63 -8.25 4.44
C GLY A 15 -15.39 -8.35 3.12
N THR A 16 -15.55 -7.25 2.37
CA THR A 16 -16.16 -7.26 1.04
C THR A 16 -15.21 -7.90 0.03
N SER A 17 -15.69 -8.86 -0.76
CA SER A 17 -14.90 -9.44 -1.84
C SER A 17 -14.60 -8.38 -2.90
N CYS A 18 -13.30 -8.08 -3.12
CA CYS A 18 -12.85 -7.07 -4.07
C CYS A 18 -11.57 -7.56 -4.76
N GLN A 19 -11.51 -7.41 -6.08
CA GLN A 19 -10.34 -7.79 -6.87
C GLN A 19 -9.11 -6.99 -6.42
N GLY A 20 -8.01 -7.70 -6.15
CA GLY A 20 -6.76 -7.08 -5.70
C GLY A 20 -6.68 -6.81 -4.19
N VAL A 21 -7.73 -7.12 -3.42
CA VAL A 21 -7.74 -6.92 -1.96
C VAL A 21 -7.72 -8.28 -1.24
N ASN A 22 -6.76 -8.45 -0.33
CA ASN A 22 -6.71 -9.59 0.58
C ASN A 22 -6.78 -9.10 2.03
N TRP A 23 -7.99 -9.12 2.60
CA TRP A 23 -8.28 -8.65 3.95
C TRP A 23 -7.57 -9.41 5.07
N ALA A 24 -7.15 -10.65 4.82
CA ALA A 24 -6.47 -11.48 5.82
C ALA A 24 -4.94 -11.35 5.78
N ARG A 25 -4.39 -10.65 4.79
CA ARG A 25 -2.93 -10.62 4.57
C ARG A 25 -2.19 -9.65 5.48
N TYR A 26 -2.79 -8.48 5.76
CA TYR A 26 -2.15 -7.40 6.50
C TYR A 26 -3.14 -6.72 7.45
N SER A 27 -2.65 -6.25 8.60
CA SER A 27 -3.45 -5.47 9.54
C SER A 27 -3.63 -4.03 9.06
N LEU A 28 -4.69 -3.35 9.50
CA LEU A 28 -4.86 -1.92 9.24
C LEU A 28 -3.65 -1.11 9.74
N THR A 29 -3.08 -1.48 10.89
CA THR A 29 -1.89 -0.83 11.46
C THR A 29 -0.69 -0.92 10.52
N ASP A 30 -0.41 -2.10 9.96
CA ASP A 30 0.71 -2.28 9.02
C ASP A 30 0.47 -1.49 7.73
N LEU A 31 -0.75 -1.52 7.20
CA LEU A 31 -1.10 -0.78 5.99
C LEU A 31 -0.96 0.73 6.19
N ARG A 32 -1.34 1.26 7.36
CA ARG A 32 -1.14 2.67 7.72
C ARG A 32 0.34 3.03 7.77
N ALA A 33 1.16 2.19 8.42
CA ALA A 33 2.61 2.39 8.47
C ALA A 33 3.25 2.39 7.07
N VAL A 34 2.83 1.46 6.20
CA VAL A 34 3.28 1.40 4.81
C VAL A 34 2.86 2.67 4.05
N VAL A 35 1.61 3.13 4.18
CA VAL A 35 1.15 4.37 3.52
C VAL A 35 1.95 5.58 3.96
N ALA A 36 2.25 5.69 5.26
CA ALA A 36 3.09 6.76 5.81
C ALA A 36 4.51 6.72 5.23
N CYS A 37 5.14 5.55 5.20
CA CYS A 37 6.53 5.40 4.73
C CYS A 37 6.69 5.48 3.21
N VAL A 38 5.73 4.98 2.43
CA VAL A 38 5.76 5.07 0.96
C VAL A 38 5.41 6.50 0.52
N GLY A 39 4.40 7.10 1.15
CA GLY A 39 3.87 8.41 0.82
C GLY A 39 2.82 8.40 -0.29
N GLY A 40 1.80 9.23 -0.13
CA GLY A 40 0.60 9.25 -1.00
C GLY A 40 0.89 9.48 -2.49
N HIS A 41 1.84 10.35 -2.84
CA HIS A 41 2.19 10.62 -4.24
C HIS A 41 2.80 9.41 -4.96
N ARG A 42 3.66 8.65 -4.28
CA ARG A 42 4.28 7.44 -4.83
C ARG A 42 3.24 6.34 -4.99
N LEU A 43 2.37 6.15 -3.99
CA LEU A 43 1.23 5.23 -4.07
C LEU A 43 0.29 5.60 -5.22
N ALA A 44 -0.12 6.86 -5.36
CA ALA A 44 -0.98 7.31 -6.44
C ALA A 44 -0.36 7.03 -7.82
N SER A 45 0.96 7.17 -7.96
CA SER A 45 1.67 6.84 -9.20
C SER A 45 1.62 5.34 -9.51
N LEU A 46 1.79 4.47 -8.52
CA LEU A 46 1.64 3.02 -8.69
C LEU A 46 0.18 2.64 -9.03
N LEU A 47 -0.77 3.14 -8.25
CA LEU A 47 -2.20 2.86 -8.42
C LEU A 47 -2.73 3.34 -9.76
N ARG A 48 -2.18 4.43 -10.32
CA ARG A 48 -2.52 4.89 -11.68
C ARG A 48 -2.21 3.84 -12.74
N HIS A 49 -1.09 3.13 -12.64
CA HIS A 49 -0.76 2.05 -13.60
C HIS A 49 -1.73 0.88 -13.47
N LEU A 50 -2.07 0.48 -12.23
CA LEU A 50 -3.09 -0.53 -11.97
C LEU A 50 -4.47 -0.13 -12.48
N ALA A 51 -4.84 1.15 -12.39
CA ALA A 51 -6.13 1.66 -12.87
C ALA A 51 -6.23 1.73 -14.41
N VAL A 52 -5.12 2.03 -15.10
CA VAL A 52 -5.07 2.13 -16.56
C VAL A 52 -5.06 0.76 -17.23
N ASP A 53 -4.28 -0.19 -16.71
CA ASP A 53 -4.22 -1.55 -17.27
C ASP A 53 -3.92 -2.57 -16.16
N TYR A 54 -4.95 -2.93 -15.40
CA TYR A 54 -4.83 -3.89 -14.31
C TYR A 54 -4.25 -5.23 -14.77
N ARG A 55 -4.60 -5.71 -15.97
CA ARG A 55 -4.12 -7.01 -16.47
C ARG A 55 -2.60 -7.03 -16.60
N SER A 56 -2.01 -5.99 -17.20
CA SER A 56 -0.56 -5.94 -17.43
C SER A 56 0.24 -5.55 -16.19
N TRP A 57 -0.36 -4.82 -15.25
CA TRP A 57 0.33 -4.28 -14.07
C TRP A 57 0.04 -5.03 -12.76
N SER A 58 -0.87 -6.01 -12.77
CA SER A 58 -1.22 -6.78 -11.55
C SER A 58 -0.19 -7.83 -11.13
N SER A 59 0.87 -8.03 -11.92
CA SER A 59 1.96 -8.97 -11.64
C SER A 59 3.34 -8.31 -11.80
N GLY A 60 4.40 -8.97 -11.29
CA GLY A 60 5.78 -8.47 -11.37
C GLY A 60 6.18 -7.51 -10.25
N MET A 61 5.37 -7.38 -9.20
CA MET A 61 5.77 -6.68 -7.98
C MET A 61 6.90 -7.45 -7.28
N PRO A 62 7.95 -6.77 -6.77
CA PRO A 62 9.01 -7.42 -6.01
C PRO A 62 8.49 -8.16 -4.77
N ASP A 63 9.23 -9.17 -4.32
CA ASP A 63 8.82 -10.05 -3.23
C ASP A 63 8.51 -9.31 -1.92
N LEU A 64 9.33 -8.31 -1.59
CA LEU A 64 9.29 -7.63 -0.31
C LEU A 64 9.08 -6.12 -0.48
N LEU A 65 8.25 -5.57 0.41
CA LEU A 65 8.17 -4.15 0.70
C LEU A 65 8.68 -3.93 2.12
N LEU A 66 9.85 -3.32 2.24
CA LEU A 66 10.43 -2.93 3.51
C LEU A 66 10.05 -1.47 3.80
N TRP A 67 9.75 -1.16 5.05
CA TRP A 67 9.52 0.23 5.50
C TRP A 67 10.22 0.47 6.84
N ARG A 68 10.61 1.72 7.07
CA ARG A 68 11.03 2.19 8.40
C ARG A 68 10.63 3.64 8.61
N PHE A 69 10.32 3.99 9.85
CA PHE A 69 10.20 5.38 10.27
C PHE A 69 11.60 5.96 10.49
N LEU A 70 11.82 7.20 10.05
CA LEU A 70 13.09 7.90 10.16
C LEU A 70 13.15 8.78 11.41
N ASP A 71 11.99 9.30 11.84
CA ASP A 71 11.85 10.09 13.05
C ASP A 71 10.46 9.86 13.68
N GLU A 72 10.30 10.31 14.93
CA GLU A 72 9.01 10.32 15.61
C GLU A 72 8.01 11.33 15.01
N ARG A 73 8.47 12.21 14.11
CA ARG A 73 7.70 13.31 13.51
C ARG A 73 6.95 12.87 12.23
N GLY A 74 6.98 11.58 11.90
CA GLY A 74 6.21 10.99 10.80
C GLY A 74 6.97 10.88 9.49
N GLY A 75 8.29 11.11 9.47
CA GLY A 75 9.14 10.76 8.35
C GLY A 75 9.29 9.25 8.22
N GLY A 76 9.24 8.72 7.01
CA GLY A 76 9.48 7.31 6.73
C GLY A 76 10.04 7.09 5.34
N GLU A 77 10.65 5.93 5.16
CA GLU A 77 11.10 5.46 3.86
C GLU A 77 10.63 4.03 3.62
N ALA A 78 10.47 3.70 2.34
CA ALA A 78 10.09 2.37 1.90
C ALA A 78 10.96 1.93 0.72
N LYS A 79 11.21 0.62 0.63
CA LYS A 79 12.04 0.01 -0.40
C LYS A 79 11.38 -1.28 -0.89
N LEU A 80 11.26 -1.41 -2.21
CA LEU A 80 10.91 -2.68 -2.85
C LEU A 80 12.18 -3.51 -3.05
N VAL A 81 12.13 -4.80 -2.71
CA VAL A 81 13.26 -5.72 -2.78
C VAL A 81 12.81 -7.03 -3.43
N GLU A 82 13.53 -7.40 -4.49
CA GLU A 82 13.43 -8.71 -5.13
C GLU A 82 14.48 -9.64 -4.51
N VAL A 83 14.10 -10.86 -4.15
CA VAL A 83 14.99 -11.89 -3.62
C VAL A 83 15.25 -12.93 -4.73
N LYS A 84 16.49 -13.42 -4.84
CA LYS A 84 16.90 -14.43 -5.82
C LYS A 84 17.35 -15.71 -5.15
#